data_AF-A0A1I4EX87-F1
#
_entry.id   AF-A0A1I4EX87-F1
#
_cell.length_a   1.000
_cell.length_b   1.000
_cell.length_c   1.000
_cell.angle_alpha   90.00
_cell.angle_beta   90.00
_cell.angle_gamma   90.00
#
_symmetry.space_group_name_H-M   'P 1'
#
loop_
_entity.id
_entity.type
_entity.pdbx_description
1 polymer ?
#
loop_
_entity_poly.entity_id
_entity_poly.type
_entity_poly.pdbx_seq_one_letter_code
_entity_poly.pdbx_strand_id
1 'polypeptide(L)' 'MGIEYKIRFEVPTRYDRSAVAGRLPAAAGAAGAIYGYELEPDGFYFIDHLADPAIAAVAFRRLVDEALRHGDLVQILEP' A
#
# COMPACT_ATOMS: atom_id res chain seq x y z
N MET A 1 -3.26 4.61 17.11
CA MET A 1 -3.94 3.58 16.29
C MET A 1 -4.12 4.15 14.91
N GLY A 2 -3.76 3.39 13.87
CA GLY A 2 -3.97 3.77 12.48
C GLY A 2 -5.22 3.13 11.89
N ILE A 3 -5.48 3.36 10.61
CA ILE A 3 -6.50 2.65 9.84
C ILE A 3 -5.77 1.64 8.94
N GLU A 4 -6.20 0.40 9.00
CA GLU A 4 -5.54 -0.72 8.32
C GLU A 4 -6.38 -1.16 7.13
N TYR A 5 -5.70 -1.55 6.06
CA TYR A 5 -6.31 -2.01 4.83
C TYR A 5 -5.53 -3.19 4.26
N LYS A 6 -6.25 -4.16 3.74
CA LYS A 6 -5.70 -5.24 2.92
C LYS A 6 -6.14 -5.05 1.47
N ILE A 7 -5.17 -4.83 0.59
CA ILE A 7 -5.37 -4.73 -0.86
C ILE A 7 -5.02 -6.10 -1.47
N ARG A 8 -6.03 -6.95 -1.68
CA ARG A 8 -5.85 -8.30 -2.22
C ARG A 8 -5.86 -8.30 -3.74
N PHE A 9 -4.91 -9.02 -4.32
CA PHE A 9 -4.79 -9.27 -5.76
C PHE A 9 -3.93 -10.51 -6.01
N GLU A 10 -3.93 -11.02 -7.24
CA GLU A 10 -3.05 -12.10 -7.64
C GLU A 10 -1.60 -11.58 -7.77
N VAL A 11 -0.79 -11.80 -6.72
CA VAL A 11 0.62 -11.40 -6.71
C VAL A 11 1.42 -12.29 -7.66
N PRO A 12 2.09 -11.73 -8.69
CA PRO A 12 2.90 -12.54 -9.60
C PRO A 12 4.05 -13.27 -8.89
N THR A 13 4.36 -14.50 -9.30
CA THR A 13 5.42 -15.33 -8.68
C THR A 13 6.81 -14.69 -8.68
N ARG A 14 7.07 -13.74 -9.58
CA ARG A 14 8.34 -12.99 -9.69
C ARG A 14 8.14 -11.49 -9.49
N TYR A 15 7.17 -11.10 -8.65
CA TYR A 15 6.87 -9.70 -8.39
C TYR A 15 8.08 -8.96 -7.80
N ASP A 16 8.49 -7.88 -8.48
CA ASP A 16 9.57 -7.01 -8.02
C ASP A 16 9.01 -5.94 -7.08
N ARG A 17 9.23 -6.15 -5.79
CA ARG A 17 8.82 -5.24 -4.70
C ARG A 17 9.49 -3.88 -4.80
N SER A 18 10.68 -3.78 -5.38
CA SER A 18 11.41 -2.51 -5.52
C SER A 18 10.72 -1.57 -6.51
N ALA A 19 9.99 -2.13 -7.48
CA ALA A 19 9.28 -1.38 -8.51
C ALA A 19 8.20 -0.47 -7.90
N VAL A 20 7.52 -0.89 -6.84
CA VAL A 20 6.51 -0.05 -6.16
C VAL A 20 7.15 0.90 -5.16
N ALA A 21 8.17 0.45 -4.42
CA ALA A 21 8.85 1.26 -3.40
C ALA A 21 9.40 2.58 -3.94
N GLY A 22 10.04 2.56 -5.12
CA GLY A 22 10.55 3.78 -5.77
C GLY A 22 9.46 4.74 -6.27
N ARG A 23 8.21 4.27 -6.32
CA ARG A 23 7.04 5.07 -6.73
C ARG A 23 6.21 5.51 -5.54
N LEU A 24 6.55 5.24 -4.29
CA LEU A 24 5.74 5.70 -3.17
C LEU A 24 6.23 7.07 -2.67
N PRO A 25 5.35 7.92 -2.11
CA PRO A 25 5.80 9.12 -1.40
C PRO A 25 6.62 8.76 -0.16
N ALA A 26 7.21 9.73 0.53
CA ALA A 26 7.94 9.44 1.75
C ALA A 26 6.99 8.88 2.83
N ALA A 27 7.32 7.69 3.37
CA ALA A 27 6.52 7.03 4.41
C ALA A 27 6.70 7.65 5.81
N ALA A 28 7.67 8.56 5.98
CA ALA A 28 7.93 9.24 7.24
C ALA A 28 8.03 10.76 7.01
N GLY A 29 7.45 11.51 7.94
CA GLY A 29 7.55 12.97 8.03
C GLY A 29 8.22 13.42 9.33
N ALA A 30 8.17 14.72 9.61
CA ALA A 30 8.80 15.30 10.80
C ALA A 30 8.23 14.75 12.14
N ALA A 31 6.98 14.30 12.14
CA ALA A 31 6.28 13.79 13.32
C ALA A 31 6.29 12.26 13.46
N GLY A 32 7.00 11.54 12.57
CA GLY A 32 7.05 10.07 12.57
C GLY A 32 6.51 9.45 11.28
N ALA A 33 6.14 8.17 11.36
CA ALA A 33 5.59 7.43 10.22
C ALA A 33 4.22 7.98 9.82
N ILE A 34 4.05 8.26 8.52
CA ILE A 34 2.80 8.71 7.91
C ILE A 34 1.94 7.51 7.54
N TYR A 35 2.56 6.48 6.95
CA TYR A 35 1.94 5.21 6.64
C TYR A 35 2.99 4.09 6.68
N GLY A 36 2.52 2.86 6.73
CA GLY A 36 3.31 1.64 6.55
C GLY A 36 2.68 0.73 5.51
N TYR A 37 3.48 -0.14 4.90
CA TYR A 37 2.95 -1.19 4.03
C TYR A 37 3.89 -2.40 4.00
N GLU A 38 3.31 -3.55 3.72
CA GLU A 38 4.04 -4.80 3.52
C GLU A 38 3.43 -5.57 2.35
N LEU A 39 4.28 -6.25 1.57
CA LEU A 39 3.81 -7.20 0.56
C LEU A 39 3.66 -8.57 1.21
N GLU A 40 2.43 -9.05 1.25
CA GLU A 40 2.06 -10.38 1.73
C GLU A 40 1.74 -11.31 0.54
N PRO A 41 1.60 -12.64 0.75
CA PRO A 41 1.41 -13.59 -0.34
C PRO A 41 0.20 -13.35 -1.24
N ASP A 42 -0.85 -12.73 -0.69
CA ASP A 42 -2.11 -12.46 -1.40
C ASP A 42 -2.41 -10.95 -1.57
N GLY A 43 -1.39 -10.09 -1.44
CA GLY A 43 -1.48 -8.68 -1.78
C GLY A 43 -0.78 -7.75 -0.80
N PHE A 44 -1.10 -6.46 -0.83
CA PHE A 44 -0.48 -5.48 0.08
C PHE A 44 -1.29 -5.35 1.37
N TYR A 45 -0.59 -5.38 2.50
CA TYR A 45 -1.06 -4.80 3.74
C TYR A 45 -0.65 -3.32 3.78
N PHE A 46 -1.53 -2.45 4.21
CA PHE A 46 -1.30 -1.01 4.33
C PHE A 46 -1.89 -0.48 5.63
N ILE A 47 -1.18 0.44 6.29
CA ILE A 47 -1.65 1.14 7.48
C ILE A 47 -1.46 2.65 7.32
N ASP A 48 -2.53 3.42 7.45
CA ASP A 48 -2.50 4.87 7.59
C ASP A 48 -2.31 5.22 9.07
N HIS A 49 -1.21 5.89 9.43
CA HIS A 49 -0.95 6.32 10.79
C HIS A 49 -1.64 7.64 11.17
N LEU A 50 -2.43 8.22 10.25
CA LEU A 50 -3.21 9.45 10.41
C LEU A 50 -2.37 10.71 10.66
N ALA A 51 -1.05 10.64 10.40
CA ALA A 51 -0.16 11.77 10.60
C ALA A 51 -0.22 12.79 9.44
N ASP A 52 -0.37 12.31 8.21
CA ASP A 52 -0.65 13.12 7.02
C ASP A 52 -1.55 12.32 6.06
N PRO A 53 -2.88 12.45 6.20
CA PRO A 53 -3.84 11.69 5.40
C PRO A 53 -3.72 11.93 3.90
N ALA A 54 -3.22 13.10 3.47
CA ALA A 54 -3.06 13.39 2.04
C ALA A 54 -1.94 12.54 1.44
N ILE A 55 -0.80 12.45 2.14
CA ILE A 55 0.32 11.60 1.72
C ILE A 55 -0.07 10.11 1.80
N ALA A 56 -0.72 9.70 2.90
CA ALA A 56 -1.18 8.32 3.07
C ALA A 56 -2.17 7.91 1.96
N ALA A 57 -3.15 8.76 1.62
CA ALA A 57 -4.09 8.49 0.53
C ALA A 57 -3.40 8.36 -0.83
N VAL A 58 -2.36 9.15 -1.11
CA VAL A 58 -1.56 9.01 -2.34
C VAL A 58 -0.80 7.69 -2.35
N ALA A 59 -0.20 7.29 -1.23
CA ALA A 59 0.50 6.02 -1.12
C ALA A 59 -0.46 4.83 -1.32
N PHE A 60 -1.60 4.85 -0.64
CA PHE A 60 -2.65 3.84 -0.76
C PHE A 60 -3.12 3.70 -2.21
N ARG A 61 -3.47 4.81 -2.86
CA ARG A 61 -3.86 4.81 -4.28
C ARG A 61 -2.79 4.18 -5.18
N ARG A 62 -1.51 4.47 -4.94
CA ARG A 62 -0.42 3.90 -5.75
C ARG A 62 -0.28 2.39 -5.58
N LEU A 63 -0.57 1.85 -4.38
CA LEU A 63 -0.61 0.41 -4.15
C LEU A 63 -1.81 -0.25 -4.85
N VAL A 64 -2.98 0.40 -4.84
CA VAL A 64 -4.17 -0.07 -5.59
C VAL A 64 -3.92 -0.04 -7.09
N ASP A 65 -3.38 1.07 -7.62
CA ASP A 65 -3.03 1.21 -9.03
C ASP A 65 -1.98 0.17 -9.46
N GLU A 66 -1.07 -0.23 -8.55
CA GLU A 66 -0.13 -1.31 -8.81
C GLU A 66 -0.81 -2.68 -8.84
N ALA A 67 -1.68 -2.97 -7.88
CA ALA A 67 -2.45 -4.22 -7.84
C ALA A 67 -3.27 -4.41 -9.13
N LEU A 68 -3.92 -3.33 -9.62
CA LEU A 68 -4.70 -3.32 -10.86
C LEU A 68 -3.88 -3.56 -12.13
N ARG A 69 -2.54 -3.44 -12.09
CA ARG A 69 -1.68 -3.78 -13.23
C ARG A 69 -1.40 -5.27 -13.35
N HIS A 70 -1.57 -6.02 -12.27
CA HIS A 70 -1.21 -7.44 -12.19
C HIS A 70 -2.42 -8.37 -12.13
N GLY A 71 -3.61 -7.86 -11.78
CA GLY A 71 -4.83 -8.65 -11.74
C GLY A 71 -6.06 -7.86 -12.14
N ASP A 72 -7.00 -8.54 -12.78
CA ASP A 72 -8.29 -7.97 -13.21
C ASP A 72 -9.25 -7.75 -12.03
N LEU A 73 -8.99 -8.40 -10.89
CA LEU A 73 -9.77 -8.30 -9.66
C LEU A 73 -8.89 -7.84 -8.51
N VAL A 74 -9.21 -6.67 -7.96
CA VAL A 74 -8.60 -6.13 -6.74
C VAL A 74 -9.69 -5.95 -5.69
N GLN A 75 -9.42 -6.43 -4.47
CA GLN A 75 -10.33 -6.28 -3.32
C GLN A 75 -9.65 -5.44 -2.24
N ILE A 76 -10.41 -4.52 -1.65
CA ILE A 76 -9.96 -3.74 -0.48
C ILE A 76 -10.78 -4.23 0.71
N LEU A 77 -10.10 -4.68 1.76
CA LEU A 77 -10.71 -5.15 3.00
C LEU A 77 -10.22 -4.28 4.16
N GLU A 78 -11.14 -3.95 5.07
CA GLU A 78 -10.87 -3.28 6.33
C GLU A 78 -10.94 -4.35 7.45
N PRO A 79 -9.91 -4.49 8.31
CA PRO A 79 -9.92 -5.40 9.46
C PRO A 79 -10.97 -5.06 10.53
#